data_AF-A0A3D2SIX3-F1
#
_entry.id   AF-A0A3D2SIX3-F1
#
_cell.length_a   1.000
_cell.length_b   1.000
_cell.length_c   1.000
_cell.angle_alpha   90.00
_cell.angle_beta   90.00
_cell.angle_gamma   90.00
#
_symmetry.space_group_name_H-M   'P 1'
#
loop_
_entity.id
_entity.type
_entity.pdbx_description
1 polymer ?
#
loop_
_entity_poly.entity_id
_entity_poly.type
_entity_poly.pdbx_seq_one_letter_code
_entity_poly.pdbx_strand_id
1 'polypeptide(L)'
;MKVLQQGNALKTLMTAMATILGGVGVMQSAQAATWSDTSIGWRYGTQFAEPYKNDADGSRTDITKQIFNLTHASGDKYGSNFFNV
;
A
#
# COMPACT_ATOMS: atom_id res chain seq x y z
N MET A 1 -46.93 -36.22 -7.51
CA MET A 1 -45.73 -35.94 -6.68
C MET A 1 -44.63 -35.14 -7.39
N LYS A 2 -44.49 -35.18 -8.73
CA LYS A 2 -43.43 -34.44 -9.46
C LYS A 2 -43.61 -32.91 -9.57
N VAL A 3 -44.85 -32.40 -9.48
CA VAL A 3 -45.16 -30.96 -9.63
C VAL A 3 -44.70 -30.13 -8.42
N LEU A 4 -44.78 -30.70 -7.22
CA LEU A 4 -44.32 -30.05 -5.97
C LEU A 4 -42.79 -29.92 -5.90
N GLN A 5 -42.06 -30.88 -6.49
CA GLN A 5 -40.60 -30.87 -6.52
C GLN A 5 -40.04 -29.78 -7.46
N GLN A 6 -40.71 -29.52 -8.60
CA GLN A 6 -40.35 -28.41 -9.50
C GLN A 6 -40.62 -27.03 -8.89
N GLY A 7 -41.73 -26.85 -8.17
CA GLY A 7 -42.06 -25.58 -7.51
C GLY A 7 -41.07 -25.20 -6.41
N ASN A 8 -40.56 -26.18 -5.66
CA ASN A 8 -39.54 -25.95 -4.65
C ASN A 8 -38.17 -25.68 -5.27
N ALA A 9 -37.81 -26.36 -6.37
CA ALA A 9 -36.56 -26.10 -7.09
C ALA A 9 -36.50 -24.67 -7.66
N LEU A 10 -37.61 -24.16 -8.20
CA LEU A 10 -37.70 -22.79 -8.71
C LEU A 10 -37.55 -21.75 -7.61
N LYS A 11 -38.16 -21.99 -6.43
CA LYS A 11 -38.00 -21.13 -5.25
C LYS A 11 -36.56 -21.15 -4.74
N THR A 12 -35.93 -22.32 -4.66
CA THR A 12 -34.51 -22.46 -4.29
C THR A 12 -33.60 -21.73 -5.27
N LEU A 13 -33.86 -21.82 -6.58
CA LEU A 13 -33.10 -21.11 -7.61
C LEU A 13 -33.27 -19.58 -7.49
N MET A 14 -34.49 -19.12 -7.26
CA MET A 14 -34.79 -17.69 -7.06
C MET A 14 -34.17 -17.12 -5.79
N THR A 15 -34.18 -17.87 -4.68
CA THR A 15 -33.50 -17.48 -3.43
C THR A 15 -31.98 -17.45 -3.61
N ALA A 16 -31.40 -18.45 -4.31
CA ALA A 16 -29.96 -18.48 -4.60
C ALA A 16 -29.51 -17.28 -5.46
N MET A 17 -30.30 -16.89 -6.47
CA MET A 17 -30.04 -15.70 -7.28
C MET A 17 -30.17 -14.40 -6.49
N ALA A 18 -31.15 -14.30 -5.59
CA ALA A 18 -31.32 -13.13 -4.71
C ALA A 18 -30.13 -12.97 -3.74
N THR A 19 -29.55 -14.07 -3.23
CA THR A 19 -28.33 -14.02 -2.41
C THR A 19 -27.08 -13.66 -3.21
N ILE A 20 -26.99 -14.04 -4.48
CA ILE A 20 -25.85 -13.66 -5.35
C ILE A 20 -25.92 -12.18 -5.72
N LEU A 21 -27.10 -11.64 -6.04
CA LEU A 21 -27.29 -10.21 -6.32
C LEU A 21 -27.22 -9.33 -5.06
N GLY A 22 -27.66 -9.83 -3.90
CA GLY A 22 -27.55 -9.12 -2.62
C GLY A 22 -26.15 -9.19 -1.97
N GLY A 23 -25.36 -10.21 -2.29
CA GLY A 23 -24.02 -10.44 -1.70
C GLY A 23 -22.89 -9.59 -2.27
N VAL A 24 -23.08 -8.94 -3.42
CA VAL A 24 -22.05 -8.07 -4.05
C VAL A 24 -21.95 -6.69 -3.35
N GLY A 25 -22.94 -6.33 -2.52
CA GLY A 25 -23.05 -5.00 -1.91
C GLY A 25 -22.16 -4.71 -0.69
N VAL A 26 -21.36 -5.68 -0.21
CA VAL A 26 -20.54 -5.51 1.02
C VAL A 26 -19.05 -5.78 0.82
N MET A 27 -18.54 -5.72 -0.41
CA MET A 27 -17.11 -5.50 -0.62
C MET A 27 -16.77 -4.05 -0.29
N GLN A 28 -16.90 -3.67 0.99
CA GLN A 28 -16.31 -2.47 1.51
C GLN A 28 -14.80 -2.67 1.38
N SER A 29 -14.22 -2.13 0.31
CA SER A 29 -12.79 -1.95 0.25
C SER A 29 -12.45 -1.09 1.46
N ALA A 30 -11.87 -1.68 2.50
CA ALA A 30 -11.33 -0.95 3.62
C ALA A 30 -10.22 -0.06 3.05
N GLN A 31 -10.56 1.16 2.63
CA GLN A 31 -9.61 2.14 2.12
C GLN A 31 -8.81 2.65 3.32
N ALA A 32 -7.84 1.85 3.75
CA ALA A 32 -6.92 2.13 4.84
C ALA A 32 -5.81 3.16 4.46
N ALA A 33 -5.93 3.82 3.31
CA ALA A 33 -5.23 5.03 2.95
C ALA A 33 -6.10 5.80 1.95
N THR A 34 -6.35 7.09 2.17
CA THR A 34 -7.02 7.98 1.20
C THR A 34 -6.06 8.41 0.08
N TRP A 35 -4.77 8.45 0.37
CA TRP A 35 -3.72 8.70 -0.61
C TRP A 35 -2.45 7.93 -0.24
N SER A 36 -1.68 7.59 -1.26
CA SER A 36 -0.34 7.04 -1.11
C SER A 36 0.55 7.47 -2.28
N ASP A 37 1.77 7.85 -1.97
CA ASP A 37 2.85 8.10 -2.93
C ASP A 37 4.02 7.16 -2.60
N THR A 38 4.57 6.50 -3.61
CA THR A 38 5.77 5.67 -3.47
C THR A 38 6.72 6.01 -4.59
N SER A 39 7.93 6.42 -4.22
CA SER A 39 8.95 6.88 -5.14
C SER A 39 10.29 6.22 -4.87
N ILE A 40 11.03 5.99 -5.95
CA ILE A 40 12.42 5.53 -5.91
C ILE A 40 13.32 6.64 -6.47
N GLY A 41 14.43 6.87 -5.79
CA GLY A 41 15.41 7.89 -6.17
C GLY A 41 16.82 7.32 -6.27
N TRP A 42 17.61 7.93 -7.15
CA TRP A 42 19.06 7.71 -7.21
C TRP A 42 19.77 9.05 -7.24
N ARG A 43 20.83 9.17 -6.43
CA ARG A 43 21.65 10.38 -6.35
C ARG A 43 23.13 10.01 -6.36
N TYR A 44 23.92 10.80 -7.07
CA TYR A 44 25.38 10.70 -7.09
C TYR A 44 25.99 12.03 -6.64
N GLY A 45 27.12 11.95 -5.94
CA GLY A 45 27.87 13.12 -5.52
C GLY A 45 29.22 12.75 -4.90
N THR A 46 30.14 13.71 -4.91
CA THR A 46 31.54 13.56 -4.46
C THR A 46 31.83 14.26 -3.13
N GLN A 47 30.89 15.07 -2.64
CA GLN A 47 31.03 15.93 -1.47
C GLN A 47 30.04 15.49 -0.38
N PHE A 48 30.01 14.21 -0.04
CA PHE A 48 29.31 13.72 1.15
C PHE A 48 30.26 13.63 2.33
N ALA A 49 29.72 13.62 3.55
CA ALA A 49 30.47 13.34 4.78
C ALA A 49 29.71 12.33 5.64
N GLU A 50 30.45 11.44 6.29
CA GLU A 50 29.91 10.52 7.30
C GLU A 50 30.17 11.09 8.70
N PRO A 51 29.25 10.90 9.66
CA PRO A 51 29.54 11.17 11.05
C PRO A 51 30.84 10.46 11.47
N TYR A 52 31.71 11.17 12.18
CA TYR A 52 32.99 10.68 12.73
C TYR A 52 34.09 10.35 11.71
N LYS A 53 33.90 10.62 10.42
CA LYS A 53 34.97 10.52 9.41
C LYS A 53 35.55 11.89 9.10
N ASN A 54 36.55 12.27 9.88
CA ASN A 54 37.27 13.54 9.76
C ASN A 54 38.77 13.28 9.59
N ASP A 55 39.48 14.26 9.01
CA ASP A 55 40.93 14.26 8.94
C ASP A 55 41.55 14.43 10.34
N ALA A 56 42.86 14.19 10.46
CA ALA A 56 43.56 14.22 11.75
C ALA A 56 43.51 15.59 12.44
N ASP A 57 43.30 16.66 11.69
CA ASP A 57 43.14 18.03 12.19
C ASP A 57 41.69 18.38 12.57
N GLY A 58 40.77 17.42 12.44
CA GLY A 58 39.34 17.59 12.71
C GLY A 58 38.55 18.19 11.56
N SER A 59 39.17 18.46 10.40
CA SER A 59 38.47 18.93 9.21
C SER A 59 37.66 17.81 8.54
N ARG A 60 36.66 18.22 7.74
CA ARG A 60 35.71 17.32 7.08
C ARG A 60 36.39 16.56 5.94
N THR A 61 36.29 15.23 5.96
CA THR A 61 36.71 14.39 4.83
C THR A 61 35.55 14.16 3.86
N ASP A 62 35.71 14.59 2.61
CA ASP A 62 34.74 14.34 1.54
C ASP A 62 34.82 12.92 0.99
N ILE A 63 33.66 12.32 0.72
CA ILE A 63 33.53 10.99 0.14
C ILE A 63 32.51 10.94 -1.00
N THR A 64 32.82 10.11 -2.00
CA THR A 64 31.94 9.83 -3.14
C THR A 64 30.92 8.76 -2.79
N LYS A 65 29.64 8.99 -3.12
CA LYS A 65 28.56 8.03 -2.90
C LYS A 65 27.61 7.95 -4.09
N GLN A 66 27.06 6.76 -4.26
CA GLN A 66 25.81 6.53 -4.97
C GLN A 66 24.76 6.14 -3.93
N ILE A 67 23.67 6.89 -3.86
CA ILE A 67 22.63 6.70 -2.86
C ILE A 67 21.35 6.33 -3.60
N PHE A 68 20.81 5.17 -3.25
CA PHE A 68 19.47 4.75 -3.65
C PHE A 68 18.51 5.05 -2.51
N ASN A 69 17.30 5.46 -2.86
CA ASN A 69 16.28 5.82 -1.91
C ASN A 69 14.95 5.18 -2.28
N LEU A 70 14.24 4.66 -1.29
CA LEU A 70 12.82 4.33 -1.39
C LEU A 70 12.05 5.18 -0.37
N THR A 71 11.13 5.99 -0.87
CA THR A 71 10.24 6.81 -0.05
C THR A 71 8.80 6.34 -0.20
N HIS A 72 8.10 6.16 0.91
CA HIS A 72 6.67 5.91 0.95
C HIS A 72 5.99 6.92 1.88
N ALA A 73 4.98 7.59 1.37
CA ALA A 73 4.12 8.47 2.14
C ALA A 73 2.66 8.07 1.91
N SER A 74 1.87 7.96 2.97
CA SER A 74 0.44 7.68 2.87
C SER A 74 -0.32 8.35 3.99
N GLY A 75 -1.64 8.45 3.83
CA GLY A 75 -2.50 8.96 4.90
C GLY A 75 -3.93 8.52 4.75
N ASP A 76 -4.66 8.63 5.85
CA ASP A 76 -6.09 8.37 5.93
C ASP A 76 -6.74 9.39 6.89
N LYS A 77 -7.98 9.12 7.31
CA LYS A 77 -8.71 10.01 8.23
C LYS A 77 -8.16 10.03 9.66
N TYR A 78 -7.27 9.10 10.01
CA TYR A 78 -6.71 8.94 11.34
C TYR A 78 -5.25 9.37 11.46
N GLY A 79 -4.54 9.50 10.34
CA GLY A 79 -3.18 10.01 10.36
C GLY A 79 -2.45 9.84 9.04
N SER A 80 -1.12 9.89 9.12
CA SER A 80 -0.23 9.72 7.98
C SER A 80 0.97 8.88 8.36
N ASN A 81 1.50 8.15 7.39
CA ASN A 81 2.71 7.33 7.52
C ASN A 81 3.78 7.89 6.59
N PHE A 82 5.02 7.90 7.06
CA PHE A 82 6.19 8.24 6.27
C PHE A 82 7.30 7.24 6.53
N PHE A 83 7.86 6.70 5.45
CA PHE A 83 9.00 5.79 5.46
C PHE A 83 10.00 6.23 4.41
N ASN A 84 11.29 6.25 4.78
CA ASN A 84 12.38 6.57 3.88
C ASN A 84 13.59 5.72 4.24
N VAL A 85 14.12 5.02 3.24
CA VAL A 85 15.39 4.27 3.31
C VAL A 85 16.28 4.65 2.15
#